data_AF-A0A7X5TCB8-F1
#
_entry.id   AF-A0A7X5TCB8-F1
#
_cell.length_a   1.000
_cell.length_b   1.000
_cell.length_c   1.000
_cell.angle_alpha   90.00
_cell.angle_beta   90.00
_cell.angle_gamma   90.00
#
_symmetry.space_group_name_H-M   'P 1'
#
loop_
_entity.id
_entity.type
_entity.pdbx_description
1 polymer ?
#
loop_
_entity_poly.entity_id
_entity_poly.type
_entity_poly.pdbx_seq_one_letter_code
_entity_poly.pdbx_strand_id
1 'polypeptide(L)'
;MISAVESLKNLCWHYCPLPSSITGKFQDVLISAKAKSTNSFHSFHQFIPECENEIFPYYERHEKGFDRSRSHGRMHIARSLIFCEVMGRYYHFLGIPVNFNLMRRAIGLHDAGRQGNTEDVWEKDSAKILKKHLLKKGTGSFVASKQADIVVKDGSQKEYPIEYALVQSGDCLDIMRVLMGLGEKNGFRKELLTFLNHSHAFPINKAKCHSFRDQLIEEVWDFVQITEKKKFAPEFSKNENFMHHLFQVIENNRKKHPVLSIALAKDSYDFASLSFPSIKKQNFFMRVIFFPFNVIRAILILIIQLVPYRPSMR
;
A
#
# COMPACT_ATOMS: atom_id res chain seq x y z
N MET A 1 -7.45 14.68 -23.77
CA MET A 1 -8.17 13.83 -22.80
C MET A 1 -7.90 12.33 -23.01
N ILE A 2 -7.73 11.84 -24.24
CA ILE A 2 -7.39 10.43 -24.54
C ILE A 2 -5.95 10.04 -24.11
N SER A 3 -4.98 10.96 -24.22
CA SER A 3 -3.58 10.70 -23.83
C SER A 3 -3.34 10.50 -22.32
N ALA A 4 -4.20 11.04 -21.45
CA ALA A 4 -4.08 10.83 -20.00
C ALA A 4 -4.55 9.44 -19.57
N VAL A 5 -5.52 8.85 -20.30
CA VAL A 5 -6.06 7.51 -20.03
C VAL A 5 -5.07 6.43 -20.50
N GLU A 6 -4.35 6.64 -21.61
CA GLU A 6 -3.29 5.73 -22.06
C GLU A 6 -2.03 5.80 -21.18
N SER A 7 -1.66 6.98 -20.68
CA SER A 7 -0.58 7.10 -19.70
C SER A 7 -0.93 6.39 -18.37
N LEU A 8 -2.19 6.43 -17.93
CA LEU A 8 -2.65 5.67 -16.75
C LEU A 8 -2.66 4.15 -16.97
N LYS A 9 -2.91 3.67 -18.20
CA LYS A 9 -2.77 2.23 -18.54
C LYS A 9 -1.32 1.76 -18.45
N ASN A 10 -0.35 2.63 -18.73
CA ASN A 10 1.08 2.33 -18.59
C ASN A 10 1.62 2.56 -17.18
N LEU A 11 0.98 3.41 -16.36
CA LEU A 11 1.22 3.49 -14.91
C LEU A 11 0.72 2.23 -14.18
N CYS A 12 -0.22 1.49 -14.77
CA CYS A 12 -0.68 0.22 -14.25
C CYS A 12 0.19 -0.95 -14.72
N TRP A 13 1.39 -1.03 -14.15
CA TRP A 13 2.10 -2.27 -13.83
C TRP A 13 2.24 -3.32 -14.95
N HIS A 14 3.45 -3.45 -15.49
CA HIS A 14 3.97 -4.75 -15.92
C HIS A 14 4.12 -5.63 -14.67
N TYR A 15 3.04 -6.28 -14.25
CA TYR A 15 3.10 -7.34 -13.24
C TYR A 15 3.99 -8.45 -13.80
N CYS A 16 5.22 -8.53 -13.32
CA CYS A 16 5.99 -9.75 -13.45
C CYS A 16 5.27 -10.81 -12.59
N PRO A 17 4.79 -11.93 -13.17
CA PRO A 17 4.27 -13.02 -12.37
C PRO A 17 5.38 -13.48 -11.41
N LEU A 18 5.10 -13.41 -10.11
CA LEU A 18 6.05 -13.84 -9.09
C LEU A 18 6.40 -15.32 -9.29
N PRO A 19 7.66 -15.73 -9.07
CA PRO A 19 8.06 -17.13 -9.07
C PRO A 19 7.25 -17.94 -8.04
N SER A 20 6.97 -19.19 -8.38
CA SER A 20 6.03 -20.09 -7.69
C SER A 20 6.51 -20.67 -6.35
N SER A 21 7.64 -20.23 -5.79
CA SER A 21 8.19 -20.87 -4.60
C SER A 21 9.05 -19.93 -3.75
N ILE A 22 8.69 -19.76 -2.48
CA ILE A 22 9.62 -19.41 -1.41
C ILE A 22 10.18 -20.74 -0.90
N THR A 23 11.39 -21.13 -1.29
CA THR A 23 12.04 -22.38 -0.82
C THR A 23 13.05 -22.09 0.29
N GLY A 24 13.27 -23.09 1.15
CA GLY A 24 13.96 -22.94 2.44
C GLY A 24 15.42 -22.47 2.41
N LYS A 25 16.07 -22.30 1.25
CA LYS A 25 17.48 -21.90 1.18
C LYS A 25 17.73 -20.43 1.55
N PHE A 26 16.76 -19.54 1.36
CA PHE A 26 16.86 -18.16 1.85
C PHE A 26 16.70 -18.08 3.38
N GLN A 27 16.02 -19.08 3.95
CA GLN A 27 15.77 -19.19 5.38
C GLN A 27 17.07 -19.39 6.14
N ASP A 28 18.01 -20.19 5.64
CA ASP A 28 19.27 -20.50 6.33
C ASP A 28 20.22 -19.29 6.44
N VAL A 29 20.26 -18.44 5.40
CA VAL A 29 21.05 -17.18 5.42
C VAL A 29 20.41 -16.15 6.35
N LEU A 30 19.08 -16.09 6.41
CA LEU A 30 18.36 -15.24 7.35
C LEU A 30 18.46 -15.75 8.80
N ILE A 31 18.47 -17.06 9.04
CA ILE A 31 18.63 -17.68 10.36
C ILE A 31 20.01 -17.36 10.95
N SER A 32 21.07 -17.32 10.13
CA SER A 32 22.40 -16.88 10.55
C SER A 32 22.43 -15.39 10.98
N ALA A 33 21.69 -14.52 10.28
CA ALA A 33 21.50 -13.12 10.69
C ALA A 33 20.57 -12.98 11.92
N LYS A 34 19.64 -13.92 12.10
CA LYS A 34 18.67 -14.01 13.22
C LYS A 34 19.35 -14.22 14.57
N ALA A 35 20.54 -14.83 14.60
CA ALA A 35 21.30 -15.08 15.83
C ALA A 35 22.01 -13.83 16.41
N LYS A 36 22.13 -12.74 15.62
CA LYS A 36 22.71 -11.46 16.10
C LYS A 36 21.73 -10.29 16.15
N SER A 37 20.57 -10.41 15.50
CA SER A 37 19.48 -9.46 15.62
C SER A 37 18.57 -9.90 16.76
N THR A 38 18.94 -9.58 18.00
CA THR A 38 17.98 -9.55 19.10
C THR A 38 16.77 -8.72 18.64
N ASN A 39 15.67 -9.43 18.42
CA ASN A 39 14.35 -8.93 18.04
C ASN A 39 13.84 -7.92 19.08
N SER A 40 14.36 -6.71 19.12
CA SER A 40 13.60 -5.62 19.70
C SER A 40 12.49 -5.31 18.71
N PHE A 41 11.30 -5.80 19.03
CA PHE A 41 10.06 -5.16 18.62
C PHE A 41 10.12 -3.71 19.11
N HIS A 42 10.84 -2.85 18.37
CA HIS A 42 10.85 -1.43 18.66
C HIS A 42 9.48 -0.91 18.26
N SER A 43 8.81 -0.28 19.22
CA SER A 43 7.51 0.34 19.00
C SER A 43 7.54 1.18 17.73
N PHE A 44 6.45 1.20 16.97
CA PHE A 44 6.35 2.02 15.76
C PHE A 44 6.70 3.49 16.05
N HIS A 45 6.31 3.96 17.25
CA HIS A 45 6.60 5.28 17.78
C HIS A 45 8.10 5.60 17.87
N GLN A 46 8.96 4.62 18.16
CA GLN A 46 10.42 4.82 18.18
C GLN A 46 11.01 5.03 16.78
N PHE A 47 10.31 4.60 15.72
CA PHE A 47 10.75 4.82 14.34
C PHE A 47 10.31 6.19 13.80
N ILE A 48 9.31 6.84 14.41
CA ILE A 48 8.75 8.10 13.91
C ILE A 48 9.81 9.23 13.80
N PRO A 49 10.68 9.45 14.80
CA PRO A 49 11.75 10.44 14.65
C PRO A 49 12.70 10.14 13.48
N GLU A 50 12.99 8.87 13.19
CA GLU A 50 13.79 8.51 12.02
C GLU A 50 13.03 8.81 10.72
N CYS A 51 11.74 8.50 10.68
CA CYS A 51 10.89 8.78 9.53
C CYS A 51 10.81 10.30 9.23
N GLU A 52 10.50 11.11 10.22
CA GLU A 52 10.32 12.55 10.04
C GLU A 52 11.63 13.29 9.75
N ASN A 53 12.75 12.86 10.35
CA ASN A 53 14.03 13.56 10.23
C ASN A 53 14.94 13.04 9.12
N GLU A 54 14.83 11.77 8.73
CA GLU A 54 15.77 11.16 7.78
C GLU A 54 15.09 10.72 6.47
N ILE A 55 13.79 10.41 6.49
CA ILE A 55 13.06 9.89 5.32
C ILE A 55 12.21 10.97 4.65
N PHE A 56 11.34 11.65 5.39
CA PHE A 56 10.48 12.73 4.86
C PHE A 56 11.20 13.87 4.14
N PRO A 57 12.46 14.23 4.47
CA PRO A 57 13.18 15.23 3.68
C PRO A 57 13.37 14.87 2.21
N TYR A 58 13.39 13.59 1.81
CA TYR A 58 13.40 13.20 0.39
C TYR A 58 12.11 13.65 -0.30
N TYR A 59 10.98 13.31 0.31
CA TYR A 59 9.66 13.60 -0.21
C TYR A 59 9.31 15.08 -0.15
N GLU A 60 9.74 15.80 0.88
CA GLU A 60 9.62 17.25 0.92
C GLU A 60 10.32 17.93 -0.27
N ARG A 61 11.49 17.42 -0.69
CA ARG A 61 12.17 17.91 -1.90
C ARG A 61 11.39 17.58 -3.17
N HIS A 62 10.77 16.39 -3.25
CA HIS A 62 9.90 16.05 -4.37
C HIS A 62 8.73 17.03 -4.47
N GLU A 63 8.06 17.28 -3.34
CA GLU A 63 6.89 18.16 -3.25
C GLU A 63 7.20 19.62 -3.60
N LYS A 64 8.40 20.11 -3.26
CA LYS A 64 8.90 21.44 -3.66
C LYS A 64 9.40 21.48 -5.11
N GLY A 65 9.79 20.32 -5.64
CA GLY A 65 10.35 20.13 -6.97
C GLY A 65 9.32 19.63 -7.98
N PHE A 66 9.51 18.39 -8.45
CA PHE A 66 8.75 17.81 -9.55
C PHE A 66 7.34 17.34 -9.15
N ASP A 67 7.10 17.01 -7.88
CA ASP A 67 5.85 16.42 -7.40
C ASP A 67 4.98 17.43 -6.62
N ARG A 68 4.69 18.57 -7.23
CA ARG A 68 3.87 19.62 -6.60
C ARG A 68 2.45 19.15 -6.25
N SER A 69 1.94 18.14 -6.95
CA SER A 69 0.66 17.46 -6.66
C SER A 69 0.71 16.54 -5.44
N ARG A 70 1.91 16.27 -4.92
CA ARG A 70 2.19 15.37 -3.78
C ARG A 70 1.66 13.96 -4.04
N SER A 71 1.79 13.47 -5.26
CA SER A 71 1.36 12.13 -5.65
C SER A 71 2.27 11.07 -5.01
N HIS A 72 3.57 11.29 -5.01
CA HIS A 72 4.61 10.49 -4.37
C HIS A 72 5.25 11.28 -3.21
N GLY A 73 4.43 12.02 -2.47
CA GLY A 73 4.86 12.88 -1.36
C GLY A 73 4.83 12.18 0.01
N ARG A 74 5.04 12.96 1.07
CA ARG A 74 5.08 12.51 2.47
C ARG A 74 3.79 11.80 2.87
N MET A 75 2.63 12.30 2.43
CA MET A 75 1.33 11.69 2.75
C MET A 75 1.22 10.25 2.21
N HIS A 76 1.66 10.00 0.97
CA HIS A 76 1.67 8.66 0.39
C HIS A 76 2.52 7.70 1.24
N ILE A 77 3.76 8.10 1.53
CA ILE A 77 4.71 7.28 2.31
C ILE A 77 4.21 7.03 3.73
N ALA A 78 3.68 8.05 4.37
CA ALA A 78 3.17 7.97 5.74
C ALA A 78 1.99 7.00 5.86
N ARG A 79 1.07 7.01 4.88
CA ARG A 79 -0.04 6.04 4.83
C ARG A 79 0.46 4.63 4.56
N SER A 80 1.32 4.46 3.56
CA SER A 80 1.92 3.16 3.23
C SER A 80 2.70 2.55 4.41
N LEU A 81 3.39 3.38 5.20
CA LEU A 81 4.06 2.98 6.45
C LEU A 81 3.07 2.42 7.47
N ILE A 82 1.94 3.11 7.70
CA ILE A 82 0.89 2.67 8.62
C ILE A 82 0.32 1.32 8.16
N PHE A 83 0.05 1.17 6.86
CA PHE A 83 -0.49 -0.08 6.31
C PHE A 83 0.49 -1.24 6.49
N CYS A 84 1.77 -1.02 6.18
CA CYS A 84 2.83 -2.00 6.41
C CYS A 84 2.94 -2.39 7.89
N GLU A 85 2.86 -1.41 8.81
CA GLU A 85 2.91 -1.67 10.25
C GLU A 85 1.75 -2.58 10.71
N VAL A 86 0.52 -2.30 10.26
CA VAL A 86 -0.66 -3.11 10.59
C VAL A 86 -0.52 -4.53 10.05
N MET A 87 -0.16 -4.67 8.77
CA MET A 87 0.03 -5.98 8.13
C MET A 87 1.18 -6.77 8.77
N GLY A 88 2.30 -6.11 9.08
CA GLY A 88 3.45 -6.72 9.75
C GLY A 88 3.12 -7.21 11.15
N ARG A 89 2.36 -6.43 11.93
CA ARG A 89 1.85 -6.86 13.25
C ARG A 89 0.90 -8.04 13.15
N TYR A 90 0.06 -8.09 12.13
CA TYR A 90 -0.82 -9.24 11.89
C TYR A 90 -0.01 -10.51 11.57
N TYR A 91 1.03 -10.42 10.73
CA TYR A 91 1.93 -11.56 10.52
C TYR A 91 2.67 -11.98 11.79
N HIS A 92 3.16 -11.03 12.57
CA HIS A 92 3.79 -11.32 13.86
C HIS A 92 2.82 -12.05 14.81
N PHE A 93 1.55 -11.64 14.86
CA PHE A 93 0.50 -12.33 15.62
C PHE A 93 0.26 -13.77 15.15
N LEU A 94 0.37 -14.03 13.84
CA LEU A 94 0.30 -15.37 13.27
C LEU A 94 1.58 -16.20 13.49
N GLY A 95 2.57 -15.68 14.24
CA GLY A 95 3.86 -16.33 14.47
C GLY A 95 4.82 -16.26 13.29
N ILE A 96 4.51 -15.44 12.27
CA ILE A 96 5.39 -15.23 11.12
C ILE A 96 6.37 -14.11 11.46
N PRO A 97 7.69 -14.37 11.43
CA PRO A 97 8.68 -13.36 11.78
C PRO A 97 8.72 -12.24 10.74
N VAL A 98 8.73 -11.00 11.22
CA VAL A 98 8.84 -9.79 10.39
C VAL A 98 9.99 -8.92 10.91
N ASN A 99 10.90 -8.54 10.02
CA ASN A 99 11.91 -7.52 10.26
C ASN A 99 11.29 -6.13 10.07
N PHE A 100 10.65 -5.62 11.13
CA PHE A 100 9.99 -4.30 11.13
C PHE A 100 10.95 -3.16 10.75
N ASN A 101 12.20 -3.23 11.20
CA ASN A 101 13.21 -2.22 10.90
C ASN A 101 13.52 -2.14 9.40
N LEU A 102 13.67 -3.30 8.74
CA LEU A 102 13.83 -3.35 7.29
C LEU A 102 12.55 -2.89 6.58
N MET A 103 11.40 -3.45 6.95
CA MET A 103 10.11 -3.13 6.33
C MET A 103 9.82 -1.62 6.37
N ARG A 104 9.93 -0.99 7.54
CA ARG A 104 9.66 0.46 7.72
C ARG A 104 10.60 1.32 6.88
N ARG A 105 11.90 0.99 6.84
CA ARG A 105 12.87 1.72 6.01
C ARG A 105 12.64 1.50 4.52
N ALA A 106 12.30 0.27 4.14
CA ALA A 106 12.05 -0.10 2.76
C ALA A 106 10.84 0.64 2.19
N ILE A 107 9.67 0.54 2.83
CA ILE A 107 8.49 1.31 2.39
C ILE A 107 8.72 2.81 2.52
N GLY A 108 9.43 3.23 3.56
CA GLY A 108 9.79 4.63 3.77
C GLY A 108 10.65 5.21 2.65
N LEU A 109 11.49 4.42 1.98
CA LEU A 109 12.44 4.90 0.98
C LEU A 109 12.18 4.37 -0.44
N HIS A 110 11.11 3.59 -0.67
CA HIS A 110 10.87 2.91 -1.94
C HIS A 110 10.72 3.87 -3.14
N ASP A 111 10.25 5.09 -2.88
CA ASP A 111 10.10 6.17 -3.87
C ASP A 111 11.10 7.32 -3.69
N ALA A 112 12.08 7.20 -2.77
CA ALA A 112 12.99 8.30 -2.44
C ALA A 112 13.94 8.70 -3.59
N GLY A 113 14.11 7.83 -4.59
CA GLY A 113 14.95 8.07 -5.77
C GLY A 113 14.26 8.79 -6.92
N ARG A 114 12.93 8.99 -6.86
CA ARG A 114 12.16 9.56 -7.98
C ARG A 114 12.67 10.94 -8.40
N GLN A 115 12.69 11.18 -9.70
CA GLN A 115 12.96 12.51 -10.29
C GLN A 115 11.79 13.03 -11.15
N GLY A 116 10.69 12.27 -11.21
CA GLY A 116 9.52 12.59 -12.01
C GLY A 116 8.31 11.74 -11.62
N ASN A 117 7.13 12.16 -12.10
CA ASN A 117 5.86 11.50 -11.80
C ASN A 117 5.37 10.55 -12.91
N THR A 118 5.94 10.63 -14.13
CA THR A 118 5.41 9.96 -15.32
C THR A 118 6.05 8.59 -15.59
N GLU A 119 7.24 8.35 -15.06
CA GLU A 119 8.02 7.14 -15.31
C GLU A 119 8.28 6.39 -14.01
N ASP A 120 8.25 5.07 -14.09
CA ASP A 120 8.51 4.17 -12.98
C ASP A 120 9.84 3.41 -13.18
N VAL A 121 10.92 4.18 -13.21
CA VAL A 121 12.29 3.68 -13.52
C VAL A 121 13.29 3.94 -12.40
N TRP A 122 12.83 4.50 -11.27
CA TRP A 122 13.69 5.04 -10.21
C TRP A 122 13.99 4.07 -9.07
N GLU A 123 13.50 2.83 -9.17
CA GLU A 123 13.61 1.83 -8.10
C GLU A 123 15.06 1.51 -7.73
N LYS A 124 15.97 1.47 -8.72
CA LYS A 124 17.40 1.27 -8.48
C LYS A 124 18.03 2.43 -7.71
N ASP A 125 17.54 3.65 -7.90
CA ASP A 125 18.04 4.81 -7.17
C ASP A 125 17.47 4.86 -5.75
N SER A 126 16.20 4.51 -5.57
CA SER A 126 15.61 4.26 -4.25
C SER A 126 16.35 3.15 -3.49
N ALA A 127 16.74 2.06 -4.16
CA ALA A 127 17.53 0.98 -3.57
C ALA A 127 18.92 1.47 -3.11
N LYS A 128 19.61 2.28 -3.92
CA LYS A 128 20.89 2.89 -3.50
C LYS A 128 20.73 3.76 -2.25
N ILE A 129 19.66 4.55 -2.16
CA ILE A 129 19.34 5.38 -0.99
C ILE A 129 19.08 4.49 0.23
N LEU A 130 18.25 3.47 0.10
CA LEU A 130 17.96 2.50 1.17
C LEU A 130 19.23 1.80 1.64
N LYS A 131 20.10 1.34 0.74
CA LYS A 131 21.40 0.74 1.09
C LYS A 131 22.24 1.69 1.93
N LYS A 132 22.37 2.95 1.50
CA LYS A 132 23.13 3.97 2.25
C LYS A 132 22.54 4.21 3.64
N HIS A 133 21.21 4.24 3.74
CA HIS A 133 20.51 4.40 5.01
C HIS A 133 20.76 3.21 5.94
N LEU A 134 20.66 1.97 5.43
CA LEU A 134 20.95 0.75 6.19
C LEU A 134 22.41 0.70 6.68
N LEU A 135 23.38 1.08 5.84
CA LEU A 135 24.80 1.21 6.23
C LEU A 135 24.97 2.19 7.39
N LYS A 136 24.32 3.36 7.33
CA LYS A 136 24.33 4.37 8.41
C LYS A 136 23.75 3.83 9.72
N LYS A 137 22.80 2.89 9.64
CA LYS A 137 22.18 2.22 10.80
C LYS A 137 22.97 1.00 11.28
N GLY A 138 24.20 0.79 10.78
CA GLY A 138 25.11 -0.26 11.23
C GLY A 138 24.91 -1.61 10.53
N THR A 139 24.04 -1.70 9.52
CA THR A 139 23.91 -2.94 8.73
C THR A 139 25.17 -3.15 7.89
N GLY A 140 25.78 -4.33 7.96
CA GLY A 140 26.95 -4.66 7.16
C GLY A 140 26.70 -4.57 5.65
N SER A 141 27.70 -4.14 4.87
CA SER A 141 27.55 -3.79 3.44
C SER A 141 26.92 -4.86 2.55
N PHE A 142 27.29 -6.13 2.77
CA PHE A 142 26.67 -7.26 2.04
C PHE A 142 25.19 -7.40 2.34
N VAL A 143 24.81 -7.37 3.62
CA VAL A 143 23.42 -7.48 4.08
C VAL A 143 22.61 -6.27 3.61
N ALA A 144 23.16 -5.06 3.74
CA ALA A 144 22.51 -3.82 3.30
C ALA A 144 22.23 -3.82 1.79
N SER A 145 23.14 -4.38 0.98
CA SER A 145 22.93 -4.50 -0.47
C SER A 145 21.76 -5.44 -0.78
N LYS A 146 21.76 -6.65 -0.23
CA LYS A 146 20.67 -7.61 -0.44
C LYS A 146 19.32 -7.08 0.06
N GLN A 147 19.31 -6.43 1.22
CA GLN A 147 18.10 -5.87 1.80
C GLN A 147 17.56 -4.68 1.00
N ALA A 148 18.43 -3.91 0.35
CA ALA A 148 18.02 -2.79 -0.47
C ALA A 148 17.32 -3.21 -1.76
N ASP A 149 17.65 -4.37 -2.31
CA ASP A 149 17.02 -4.90 -3.54
C ASP A 149 15.52 -5.19 -3.36
N ILE A 150 15.00 -5.17 -2.12
CA ILE A 150 13.57 -5.35 -1.82
C ILE A 150 12.67 -4.28 -2.46
N VAL A 151 13.20 -3.10 -2.79
CA VAL A 151 12.42 -2.04 -3.44
C VAL A 151 12.51 -2.09 -4.97
N VAL A 152 13.29 -3.02 -5.53
CA VAL A 152 13.42 -3.23 -6.97
C VAL A 152 12.39 -4.27 -7.43
N LYS A 153 11.53 -3.91 -8.38
CA LYS A 153 10.39 -4.73 -8.84
C LYS A 153 10.65 -5.30 -10.24
N ASP A 154 11.87 -5.73 -10.52
CA ASP A 154 12.27 -6.24 -11.85
C ASP A 154 11.97 -7.74 -12.07
N GLY A 155 11.40 -8.42 -11.07
CA GLY A 155 11.06 -9.84 -11.16
C GLY A 155 12.26 -10.79 -11.22
N SER A 156 13.49 -10.27 -11.08
CA SER A 156 14.71 -11.07 -11.17
C SER A 156 14.93 -11.97 -9.95
N GLN A 157 14.32 -11.63 -8.80
CA GLN A 157 14.46 -12.45 -7.59
C GLN A 157 13.52 -13.65 -7.65
N LYS A 158 14.11 -14.83 -7.45
CA LYS A 158 13.37 -16.10 -7.37
C LYS A 158 12.53 -16.21 -6.09
N GLU A 159 12.93 -15.52 -5.03
CA GLU A 159 12.31 -15.60 -3.71
C GLU A 159 12.38 -14.23 -3.06
N TYR A 160 11.23 -13.73 -2.62
CA TYR A 160 11.15 -12.48 -1.89
C TYR A 160 10.83 -12.74 -0.42
N PRO A 161 11.46 -12.02 0.52
CA PRO A 161 11.15 -12.14 1.94
C PRO A 161 9.78 -11.51 2.24
N ILE A 162 9.21 -11.79 3.42
CA ILE A 162 7.87 -11.32 3.79
C ILE A 162 7.76 -9.78 3.75
N GLU A 163 8.85 -9.08 4.04
CA GLU A 163 8.92 -7.62 4.00
C GLU A 163 8.66 -7.08 2.59
N TYR A 164 8.99 -7.83 1.53
CA TYR A 164 8.70 -7.42 0.15
C TYR A 164 7.21 -7.41 -0.08
N ALA A 165 6.52 -8.48 0.34
CA ALA A 165 5.07 -8.58 0.21
C ALA A 165 4.37 -7.47 1.00
N LEU A 166 4.87 -7.14 2.19
CA LEU A 166 4.38 -6.04 3.00
C LEU A 166 4.57 -4.68 2.31
N VAL A 167 5.78 -4.39 1.81
CA VAL A 167 6.11 -3.14 1.10
C VAL A 167 5.25 -3.00 -0.16
N GLN A 168 5.19 -4.02 -1.01
CA GLN A 168 4.39 -4.00 -2.23
C GLN A 168 2.89 -3.82 -1.93
N SER A 169 2.38 -4.54 -0.92
CA SER A 169 0.96 -4.42 -0.55
C SER A 169 0.65 -3.05 0.06
N GLY A 170 1.57 -2.48 0.86
CA GLY A 170 1.39 -1.16 1.48
C GLY A 170 1.33 -0.05 0.44
N ASP A 171 2.24 -0.08 -0.53
CA ASP A 171 2.22 0.82 -1.70
C ASP A 171 0.92 0.64 -2.52
N CYS A 172 0.58 -0.60 -2.90
CA CYS A 172 -0.62 -0.89 -3.68
C CYS A 172 -1.92 -0.46 -2.99
N LEU A 173 -2.03 -0.60 -1.67
CA LEU A 173 -3.19 -0.14 -0.91
C LEU A 173 -3.39 1.37 -1.05
N ASP A 174 -2.32 2.16 -1.07
CA ASP A 174 -2.43 3.61 -1.21
C ASP A 174 -2.83 4.02 -2.64
N ILE A 175 -2.50 3.21 -3.67
CA ILE A 175 -2.83 3.47 -5.08
C ILE A 175 -4.34 3.64 -5.32
N MET A 176 -5.20 3.12 -4.44
CA MET A 176 -6.66 3.34 -4.51
C MET A 176 -7.03 4.83 -4.69
N ARG A 177 -6.22 5.77 -4.17
CA ARG A 177 -6.42 7.23 -4.34
C ARG A 177 -6.26 7.73 -5.79
N VAL A 178 -5.42 7.09 -6.61
CA VAL A 178 -5.14 7.52 -7.99
C VAL A 178 -6.21 6.98 -8.94
N LEU A 179 -6.80 5.82 -8.59
CA LEU A 179 -7.89 5.20 -9.33
C LEU A 179 -9.27 5.80 -9.03
N MET A 180 -9.33 6.93 -8.30
CA MET A 180 -10.58 7.65 -8.00
C MET A 180 -11.32 8.20 -9.24
N GLY A 181 -10.76 8.07 -10.44
CA GLY A 181 -11.43 8.35 -11.72
C GLY A 181 -11.75 7.13 -12.59
N LEU A 182 -11.32 5.92 -12.19
CA LEU A 182 -11.41 4.68 -12.99
C LEU A 182 -12.13 3.53 -12.24
N GLY A 183 -12.91 3.85 -11.21
CA GLY A 183 -13.72 2.90 -10.45
C GLY A 183 -13.66 3.05 -8.93
N GLU A 184 -12.89 4.01 -8.40
CA GLU A 184 -12.71 4.20 -6.95
C GLU A 184 -12.26 2.88 -6.28
N LYS A 185 -12.75 2.58 -5.08
CA LYS A 185 -12.56 1.28 -4.43
C LYS A 185 -12.99 0.10 -5.32
N ASN A 186 -14.00 0.24 -6.16
CA ASN A 186 -14.47 -0.85 -7.04
C ASN A 186 -13.51 -1.15 -8.19
N GLY A 187 -12.60 -0.21 -8.51
CA GLY A 187 -11.51 -0.42 -9.46
C GLY A 187 -10.29 -1.10 -8.85
N PHE A 188 -10.24 -1.23 -7.52
CA PHE A 188 -9.14 -1.87 -6.81
C PHE A 188 -9.23 -3.39 -6.93
N ARG A 189 -8.25 -3.99 -7.61
CA ARG A 189 -8.13 -5.44 -7.74
C ARG A 189 -7.43 -6.00 -6.51
N LYS A 190 -8.22 -6.34 -5.48
CA LYS A 190 -7.68 -6.82 -4.20
C LYS A 190 -6.77 -8.02 -4.37
N GLU A 191 -7.00 -8.86 -5.37
CA GLU A 191 -6.24 -10.08 -5.73
C GLU A 191 -4.77 -9.79 -6.06
N LEU A 192 -4.41 -8.53 -6.32
CA LEU A 192 -3.05 -8.10 -6.60
C LEU A 192 -2.22 -7.74 -5.37
N LEU A 193 -2.84 -7.64 -4.19
CA LEU A 193 -2.09 -7.57 -2.94
C LEU A 193 -1.37 -8.89 -2.75
N THR A 194 -0.11 -8.86 -2.37
CA THR A 194 0.65 -10.07 -2.00
C THR A 194 0.38 -10.48 -0.55
N PHE A 195 0.00 -9.53 0.30
CA PHE A 195 -0.42 -9.75 1.68
C PHE A 195 -1.62 -10.69 1.75
N LEU A 196 -1.44 -11.80 2.49
CA LEU A 196 -2.44 -12.87 2.67
C LEU A 196 -3.02 -13.41 1.34
N ASN A 197 -2.27 -13.32 0.24
CA ASN A 197 -2.71 -13.77 -1.07
C ASN A 197 -2.20 -15.16 -1.44
N HIS A 198 -1.08 -15.56 -0.84
CA HIS A 198 -0.49 -16.86 -1.10
C HIS A 198 -0.91 -17.88 -0.05
N SER A 199 -1.23 -19.07 -0.55
CA SER A 199 -1.58 -20.29 0.20
C SER A 199 -0.41 -20.91 0.95
N HIS A 200 0.69 -20.19 1.17
CA HIS A 200 1.92 -20.76 1.70
C HIS A 200 1.71 -21.35 3.10
N ALA A 201 1.86 -22.68 3.15
CA ALA A 201 2.51 -23.52 4.15
C ALA A 201 2.18 -23.38 5.65
N PHE A 202 1.24 -22.53 6.03
CA PHE A 202 0.86 -22.38 7.43
C PHE A 202 -0.58 -22.85 7.63
N PRO A 203 -0.89 -23.57 8.73
CA PRO A 203 -2.26 -23.94 9.10
C PRO A 203 -3.01 -22.69 9.60
N ILE A 204 -3.16 -21.70 8.73
CA ILE A 204 -3.86 -20.46 9.02
C ILE A 204 -5.32 -20.64 8.64
N ASN A 205 -6.20 -20.15 9.52
CA ASN A 205 -7.62 -20.05 9.20
C ASN A 205 -7.82 -19.04 8.05
N LYS A 206 -7.93 -19.57 6.82
CA LYS A 206 -8.10 -18.77 5.58
C LYS A 206 -9.27 -17.80 5.67
N ALA A 207 -10.38 -18.21 6.29
CA ALA A 207 -11.55 -17.34 6.44
C ALA A 207 -11.25 -16.12 7.32
N LYS A 208 -10.52 -16.30 8.44
CA LYS A 208 -10.08 -15.17 9.28
C LYS A 208 -9.14 -14.23 8.53
N CYS A 209 -8.19 -14.77 7.75
CA CYS A 209 -7.27 -13.95 6.96
C CYS A 209 -7.96 -13.16 5.85
N HIS A 210 -8.90 -13.78 5.14
CA HIS A 210 -9.71 -13.06 4.16
C HIS A 210 -10.54 -11.96 4.82
N SER A 211 -11.16 -12.26 5.97
CA SER A 211 -11.93 -11.25 6.72
C SER A 211 -11.05 -10.08 7.18
N PHE A 212 -9.85 -10.35 7.68
CA PHE A 212 -8.90 -9.30 8.08
C PHE A 212 -8.48 -8.45 6.88
N ARG A 213 -8.11 -9.08 5.76
CA ARG A 213 -7.70 -8.40 4.52
C ARG A 213 -8.81 -7.53 3.95
N ASP A 214 -10.02 -8.07 3.85
CA ASP A 214 -11.17 -7.32 3.33
C ASP A 214 -11.49 -6.13 4.25
N GLN A 215 -11.51 -6.32 5.57
CA GLN A 215 -11.71 -5.22 6.51
C GLN A 215 -10.60 -4.17 6.44
N LEU A 216 -9.33 -4.59 6.33
CA LEU A 216 -8.22 -3.67 6.15
C LEU A 216 -8.41 -2.81 4.89
N ILE A 217 -8.82 -3.40 3.75
CA ILE A 217 -9.06 -2.65 2.51
C ILE A 217 -10.16 -1.61 2.70
N GLU A 218 -11.26 -1.94 3.39
CA GLU A 218 -12.33 -1.00 3.71
C GLU A 218 -11.83 0.19 4.54
N GLU A 219 -11.14 -0.08 5.64
CA GLU A 219 -10.65 0.95 6.55
C GLU A 219 -9.58 1.83 5.89
N VAL A 220 -8.67 1.21 5.12
CA VAL A 220 -7.66 1.93 4.34
C VAL A 220 -8.31 2.87 3.34
N TRP A 221 -9.35 2.41 2.63
CA TRP A 221 -10.05 3.26 1.67
C TRP A 221 -10.64 4.51 2.32
N ASP A 222 -11.39 4.36 3.42
CA ASP A 222 -11.96 5.50 4.14
C ASP A 222 -10.85 6.43 4.69
N PHE A 223 -9.78 5.86 5.26
CA PHE A 223 -8.64 6.62 5.75
C PHE A 223 -7.93 7.41 4.65
N VAL A 224 -7.73 6.80 3.47
CA VAL A 224 -7.18 7.47 2.29
C VAL A 224 -8.09 8.62 1.86
N GLN A 225 -9.41 8.43 1.80
CA GLN A 225 -10.33 9.50 1.43
C GLN A 225 -10.28 10.71 2.40
N ILE A 226 -10.15 10.45 3.71
CA ILE A 226 -10.05 11.51 4.72
C ILE A 226 -8.71 12.26 4.59
N THR A 227 -7.61 11.53 4.50
CA THR A 227 -6.26 12.09 4.51
C THR A 227 -5.88 12.74 3.19
N GLU A 228 -6.39 12.26 2.06
CA GLU A 228 -6.16 12.85 0.74
C GLU A 228 -6.75 14.27 0.67
N LYS A 229 -7.94 14.50 1.25
CA LYS A 229 -8.56 15.83 1.38
C LYS A 229 -7.75 16.79 2.26
N LYS A 230 -6.90 16.24 3.14
CA LYS A 230 -6.07 17.00 4.09
C LYS A 230 -4.63 17.16 3.63
N LYS A 231 -4.18 16.54 2.54
CA LYS A 231 -2.74 16.47 2.18
C LYS A 231 -2.06 17.82 1.94
N PHE A 232 -2.84 18.88 1.71
CA PHE A 232 -2.37 20.27 1.57
C PHE A 232 -2.65 21.15 2.79
N ALA A 233 -3.27 20.60 3.84
CA ALA A 233 -3.59 21.34 5.05
C ALA A 233 -2.30 21.76 5.79
N PRO A 234 -2.33 22.89 6.54
CA PRO A 234 -1.13 23.42 7.20
C PRO A 234 -0.42 22.42 8.12
N GLU A 235 -1.17 21.54 8.79
CA GLU A 235 -0.62 20.50 9.68
C GLU A 235 0.23 19.45 8.94
N PHE A 236 0.05 19.30 7.62
CA PHE A 236 0.82 18.40 6.76
C PHE A 236 1.82 19.16 5.86
N SER A 237 2.18 20.39 6.23
CA SER A 237 3.16 21.19 5.48
C SER A 237 4.61 20.94 5.91
N LYS A 238 4.82 20.51 7.15
CA LYS A 238 6.13 20.29 7.79
C LYS A 238 6.37 18.81 8.07
N ASN A 239 7.64 18.41 8.21
CA ASN A 239 8.00 17.04 8.57
C ASN A 239 7.68 16.71 10.04
N GLU A 240 7.91 17.69 10.93
CA GLU A 240 7.69 17.55 12.37
C GLU A 240 6.21 17.30 12.68
N ASN A 241 5.94 16.30 13.52
CA ASN A 241 4.60 15.89 13.97
C ASN A 241 3.66 15.42 12.84
N PHE A 242 4.17 15.22 11.62
CA PHE A 242 3.37 14.77 10.49
C PHE A 242 2.70 13.42 10.78
N MET A 243 3.45 12.47 11.33
CA MET A 243 2.91 11.15 11.70
C MET A 243 1.95 11.24 12.89
N HIS A 244 2.22 12.14 13.84
CA HIS A 244 1.32 12.38 14.95
C HIS A 244 -0.06 12.86 14.48
N HIS A 245 -0.11 13.79 13.52
CA HIS A 245 -1.37 14.24 12.93
C HIS A 245 -2.13 13.12 12.21
N LEU A 246 -1.44 12.20 11.53
CA LEU A 246 -2.07 11.02 10.95
C LEU A 246 -2.61 10.06 12.02
N PHE A 247 -1.87 9.85 13.11
CA PHE A 247 -2.35 9.04 14.24
C PHE A 247 -3.60 9.64 14.87
N GLN A 248 -3.70 10.97 14.96
CA GLN A 248 -4.93 11.64 15.42
C GLN A 248 -6.12 11.36 14.48
N VAL A 249 -5.90 11.28 13.16
CA VAL A 249 -6.97 10.91 12.23
C VAL A 249 -7.47 9.49 12.51
N ILE A 250 -6.57 8.52 12.76
CA ILE A 250 -6.96 7.16 13.13
C ILE A 250 -7.67 7.14 14.49
N GLU A 251 -7.14 7.83 15.49
CA GLU A 251 -7.73 7.91 16.84
C GLU A 251 -9.16 8.44 16.80
N ASN A 252 -9.38 9.54 16.08
CA ASN A 252 -10.70 10.16 15.92
C ASN A 252 -11.70 9.26 15.18
N ASN A 253 -11.21 8.26 14.45
CA ASN A 253 -12.02 7.28 13.71
C ASN A 253 -11.86 5.86 14.27
N ARG A 254 -11.29 5.68 15.47
CA ARG A 254 -10.93 4.36 16.05
C ARG A 254 -12.07 3.35 16.01
N LYS A 255 -13.31 3.79 16.28
CA LYS A 255 -14.50 2.92 16.23
C LYS A 255 -14.84 2.42 14.82
N LYS A 256 -14.58 3.24 13.80
CA LYS A 256 -14.77 2.89 12.38
C LYS A 256 -13.55 2.15 11.81
N HIS A 257 -12.37 2.40 12.36
CA HIS A 257 -11.10 1.84 11.90
C HIS A 257 -10.39 0.98 12.97
N PRO A 258 -11.02 -0.09 13.50
CA PRO A 258 -10.41 -0.92 14.53
C PRO A 258 -9.15 -1.67 14.04
N VAL A 259 -9.04 -2.01 12.75
CA VAL A 259 -7.83 -2.65 12.20
C VAL A 259 -6.69 -1.64 12.05
N LEU A 260 -6.93 -0.44 11.53
CA LEU A 260 -5.88 0.59 11.44
C LEU A 260 -5.41 1.07 12.81
N SER A 261 -6.29 1.02 13.82
CA SER A 261 -5.96 1.38 15.20
C SER A 261 -4.87 0.49 15.81
N ILE A 262 -4.57 -0.66 15.20
CA ILE A 262 -3.43 -1.51 15.57
C ILE A 262 -2.10 -0.75 15.48
N ALA A 263 -1.97 0.18 14.52
CA ALA A 263 -0.77 1.00 14.38
C ALA A 263 -0.52 1.94 15.57
N LEU A 264 -1.58 2.25 16.34
CA LEU A 264 -1.49 3.14 17.51
C LEU A 264 -0.97 2.42 18.76
N ALA A 265 -0.89 1.09 18.76
CA ALA A 265 -0.36 0.38 19.91
C ALA A 265 1.15 0.63 20.06
N LYS A 266 1.53 1.05 21.27
CA LYS A 266 2.94 1.20 21.67
C LYS A 266 3.64 -0.15 21.64
N ASP A 267 2.99 -1.19 22.15
CA ASP A 267 3.53 -2.53 22.29
C ASP A 267 2.73 -3.56 21.48
N SER A 268 2.75 -4.84 21.89
CA SER A 268 1.94 -5.90 21.31
C SER A 268 0.46 -5.54 21.34
N TYR A 269 -0.24 -5.75 20.21
CA TYR A 269 -1.68 -5.55 20.10
C TYR A 269 -2.39 -6.88 20.35
N ASP A 270 -3.46 -6.88 21.15
CA ASP A 270 -4.30 -8.05 21.33
C ASP A 270 -5.24 -8.21 20.11
N PHE A 271 -4.82 -9.03 19.15
CA PHE A 271 -5.67 -9.34 17.99
C PHE A 271 -6.89 -10.19 18.36
N ALA A 272 -6.93 -10.82 19.54
CA ALA A 272 -8.10 -11.59 19.98
C ALA A 272 -9.29 -10.68 20.32
N SER A 273 -9.04 -9.42 20.67
CA SER A 273 -10.08 -8.43 20.93
C SER A 273 -10.74 -7.88 19.66
N LEU A 274 -10.19 -8.17 18.47
CA LEU A 274 -10.82 -7.80 17.20
C LEU A 274 -11.99 -8.75 16.95
N SER A 275 -13.19 -8.29 17.27
CA SER A 275 -14.41 -8.94 16.82
C SER A 275 -14.57 -8.70 15.32
N PHE A 276 -14.13 -9.64 14.49
CA PHE A 276 -14.53 -9.65 13.09
C PHE A 276 -16.01 -10.00 13.06
N PRO A 277 -16.89 -9.14 12.53
CA PRO A 277 -18.27 -9.55 12.30
C PRO A 277 -18.19 -10.85 11.50
N SER A 278 -18.83 -11.91 12.02
CA SER A 278 -19.00 -13.10 11.20
C SER A 278 -19.59 -12.59 9.89
N ILE A 279 -19.02 -13.00 8.76
CA ILE A 279 -19.60 -12.72 7.45
C ILE A 279 -20.97 -13.40 7.51
N LYS A 280 -21.99 -12.68 8.01
CA LYS A 280 -23.37 -12.99 7.74
C LYS A 280 -23.37 -13.02 6.24
N LYS A 281 -23.57 -14.21 5.65
CA LYS A 281 -23.85 -14.34 4.23
C LYS A 281 -24.89 -13.27 3.96
N GLN A 282 -24.48 -12.13 3.41
CA GLN A 282 -25.42 -11.20 2.85
C GLN A 282 -25.99 -12.03 1.71
N ASN A 283 -27.18 -12.60 1.95
CA ASN A 283 -28.01 -13.13 0.90
C ASN A 283 -28.32 -11.92 0.03
N PHE A 284 -27.39 -11.61 -0.86
CA PHE A 284 -27.54 -10.66 -1.92
C PHE A 284 -28.48 -11.34 -2.90
N PHE A 285 -29.77 -11.37 -2.54
CA PHE A 285 -30.84 -11.50 -3.49
C PHE A 285 -30.75 -10.23 -4.36
N MET A 286 -29.85 -10.24 -5.35
CA MET A 286 -30.12 -9.49 -6.56
C MET A 286 -31.42 -10.07 -7.09
N ARG A 287 -32.53 -9.37 -6.85
CA ARG A 287 -33.54 -9.27 -7.88
C ARG A 287 -32.84 -8.61 -9.06
N VAL A 288 -32.19 -9.42 -9.89
CA VAL A 288 -31.88 -9.05 -11.25
C VAL A 288 -33.24 -8.81 -11.90
N ILE A 289 -33.69 -7.56 -11.88
CA ILE A 289 -34.68 -7.13 -12.86
C ILE A 289 -33.92 -7.18 -14.18
N PHE A 290 -34.05 -8.29 -14.88
CA PHE A 290 -33.66 -8.40 -16.28
C PHE A 290 -34.48 -7.34 -17.04
N PHE A 291 -33.94 -6.15 -17.20
CA PHE A 291 -34.33 -5.30 -18.31
C PHE A 291 -33.60 -5.88 -19.53
N PRO A 292 -34.30 -6.46 -20.51
CA PRO A 292 -33.64 -6.99 -21.69
C PRO A 292 -32.90 -5.85 -22.37
N PHE A 293 -31.58 -6.02 -22.55
CA PHE A 293 -30.68 -5.09 -23.26
C PHE A 293 -31.25 -4.62 -24.61
N ASN A 294 -32.14 -5.41 -25.21
CA ASN A 294 -32.83 -5.09 -26.46
C ASN A 294 -33.81 -3.91 -26.34
N VAL A 295 -34.40 -3.65 -25.17
CA VAL A 295 -35.35 -2.53 -24.96
C VAL A 295 -34.62 -1.20 -24.85
N ILE A 296 -33.49 -1.15 -24.13
CA ILE A 296 -32.66 0.04 -24.01
C ILE A 296 -32.05 0.40 -25.39
N ARG A 297 -31.64 -0.62 -26.16
CA ARG A 297 -31.13 -0.41 -27.53
C ARG A 297 -32.20 0.09 -28.50
N ALA A 298 -33.43 -0.39 -28.40
CA ALA A 298 -34.55 0.08 -29.21
C ALA A 298 -34.93 1.54 -28.88
N ILE A 299 -34.93 1.92 -27.60
CA ILE A 299 -35.21 3.29 -27.16
C ILE A 299 -34.10 4.25 -27.63
N LEU A 300 -32.82 3.85 -27.57
CA LEU A 300 -31.71 4.68 -28.05
C LEU A 300 -31.75 4.90 -29.56
N ILE A 301 -32.10 3.88 -30.35
CA ILE A 301 -32.23 3.99 -31.81
C ILE A 301 -33.41 4.90 -32.18
N LEU A 302 -34.53 4.82 -31.46
CA LEU A 302 -35.69 5.69 -31.69
C LEU A 302 -35.37 7.16 -31.39
N ILE A 303 -34.62 7.44 -30.32
CA ILE A 303 -34.20 8.80 -29.97
C ILE A 303 -33.26 9.39 -31.02
N ILE A 304 -32.34 8.59 -31.58
CA ILE A 304 -31.42 9.05 -32.63
C ILE A 304 -32.14 9.35 -33.95
N GLN A 305 -33.20 8.61 -34.28
CA GLN A 305 -33.98 8.84 -35.51
C GLN A 305 -34.97 10.01 -35.44
N LEU A 306 -35.31 10.47 -34.22
CA LEU A 306 -36.26 11.57 -34.01
C LEU A 306 -35.60 12.95 -33.84
N VAL A 307 -34.27 13.05 -33.92
CA VAL A 307 -33.58 14.35 -33.91
C VAL A 307 -33.43 14.85 -35.36
N PRO A 308 -34.25 15.81 -35.83
CA PRO A 308 -34.10 16.34 -37.17
C PRO A 308 -32.77 17.08 -37.29
N TYR A 309 -31.96 16.63 -38.24
CA TYR A 309 -30.72 17.27 -38.66
C TYR A 309 -31.04 18.70 -39.14
N ARG A 310 -30.60 19.72 -38.38
CA ARG A 310 -30.60 21.11 -38.85
C ARG A 310 -29.25 21.40 -39.52
N PRO A 311 -29.20 21.59 -40.85
CA PRO A 311 -27.97 22.05 -41.47
C PRO A 311 -27.70 23.49 -41.03
N SER A 312 -26.48 23.75 -40.59
CA SER A 312 -26.00 25.11 -40.31
C SER A 312 -25.92 25.89 -41.62
N MET A 313 -26.70 26.96 -41.76
CA MET A 313 -26.48 27.92 -42.83
C MET A 313 -25.18 28.69 -42.56
N ARG A 314 -24.22 28.52 -43.47
CA ARG A 314 -23.22 29.52 -43.88
C ARG A 314 -23.24 29.59 -45.39
#